data_AF-A0A8T5W852-F1
#
_entry.id   AF-A0A8T5W852-F1
#
_cell.length_a   1.000
_cell.length_b   1.000
_cell.length_c   1.000
_cell.angle_alpha   90.00
_cell.angle_beta   90.00
_cell.angle_gamma   90.00
#
_symmetry.space_group_name_H-M   'P 1'
#
loop_
_entity.id
_entity.type
_entity.pdbx_description
1 polymer ?
#
loop_
_entity_poly.entity_id
_entity_poly.type
_entity_poly.pdbx_seq_one_letter_code
_entity_poly.pdbx_strand_id
1 'polypeptide(L)'
;MQTLKTWKERSTFGYTGSVKQGTEIAYGRKPYPKSISATQYAKLLNHFRSHTVDIGTSRTDPPRNSVGEWLQLNVTRTALASYAGPILITEGYAEKAGGSKIRFL
;
A
#
# COMPACT_ATOMS: atom_id res chain seq x y z
N MET A 1 0.80 9.64 -14.95
CA MET A 1 1.01 9.76 -13.48
C MET A 1 -0.33 10.02 -12.84
N GLN A 2 -0.68 9.27 -11.79
CA GLN A 2 -1.93 9.42 -11.04
C GLN A 2 -1.63 10.02 -9.67
N THR A 3 -2.59 10.73 -9.09
CA THR A 3 -2.45 11.38 -7.77
C THR A 3 -3.56 10.90 -6.84
N LEU A 4 -3.19 10.42 -5.66
CA LEU A 4 -4.12 9.93 -4.65
C LEU A 4 -3.85 10.58 -3.29
N LYS A 5 -4.86 10.56 -2.41
CA LYS A 5 -4.68 10.86 -1.00
C LYS A 5 -4.05 9.66 -0.29
N THR A 6 -3.18 9.93 0.68
CA THR A 6 -2.67 8.92 1.61
C THR A 6 -3.81 8.28 2.41
N TRP A 7 -3.57 7.10 3.00
CA TRP A 7 -4.61 6.37 3.76
C TRP A 7 -5.35 7.22 4.82
N LYS A 8 -4.61 8.04 5.58
CA LYS A 8 -5.16 8.96 6.59
C LYS A 8 -5.60 10.31 6.01
N GLU A 9 -5.51 10.48 4.70
CA GLU A 9 -5.95 11.65 3.95
C GLU A 9 -5.27 12.98 4.33
N ARG A 10 -4.14 12.92 5.03
CA ARG A 10 -3.39 14.10 5.51
C ARG A 10 -2.48 14.74 4.46
N SER A 11 -2.21 14.01 3.38
CA SER A 11 -1.41 14.48 2.25
C SER A 11 -1.74 13.69 0.99
N THR A 12 -1.27 14.17 -0.15
CA THR A 12 -1.33 13.46 -1.43
C THR A 12 0.02 12.84 -1.79
N PHE A 13 0.01 11.93 -2.75
CA PHE A 13 1.19 11.34 -3.37
C PHE A 13 0.90 11.04 -4.84
N GLY A 14 1.94 10.97 -5.65
CA GLY A 14 1.86 10.58 -7.05
C GLY A 14 2.33 9.15 -7.26
N TYR A 15 1.80 8.45 -8.26
CA TYR A 15 2.36 7.17 -8.70
C TYR A 15 2.21 6.95 -10.21
N THR A 16 3.06 6.08 -10.75
CA THR A 16 2.99 5.55 -12.12
C THR A 16 2.89 4.03 -12.08
N GLY A 17 2.51 3.42 -13.20
CA GLY A 17 2.29 1.97 -13.29
C GLY A 17 0.90 1.55 -12.78
N SER A 18 0.80 0.29 -12.35
CA SER A 18 -0.43 -0.33 -11.83
C SER A 18 -0.11 -1.50 -10.92
N VAL A 19 -1.06 -2.00 -10.14
CA VAL A 19 -0.89 -3.22 -9.33
C VAL A 19 -0.44 -4.41 -10.19
N LYS A 20 -0.93 -4.52 -11.43
CA LYS A 20 -0.56 -5.61 -12.38
C LYS A 20 0.86 -5.49 -12.93
N GLN A 21 1.37 -4.28 -13.11
CA GLN A 21 2.68 -4.02 -13.73
C GLN A 21 3.76 -3.66 -12.69
N GLY A 22 3.35 -3.38 -11.46
CA GLY A 22 4.16 -2.70 -10.47
C GLY A 22 3.94 -1.19 -10.51
N THR A 23 4.27 -0.53 -9.41
CA THR A 23 4.10 0.91 -9.24
C THR A 23 5.40 1.58 -8.84
N GLU A 24 5.56 2.84 -9.25
CA GLU A 24 6.55 3.75 -8.69
C GLU A 24 5.82 4.86 -7.96
N ILE A 25 6.13 5.02 -6.67
CA ILE A 25 5.42 5.89 -5.75
C ILE A 25 6.32 7.09 -5.43
N ALA A 26 5.91 8.27 -5.87
CA ALA A 26 6.54 9.55 -5.58
C ALA A 26 5.83 10.24 -4.41
N TYR A 27 6.56 10.51 -3.33
CA TYR A 27 6.00 11.13 -2.12
C TYR A 27 6.98 12.10 -1.45
N GLY A 28 6.42 13.14 -0.82
CA GLY A 28 7.20 14.20 -0.20
C GLY A 28 8.11 14.91 -1.22
N ARG A 29 9.26 15.39 -0.75
CA ARG A 29 10.29 16.01 -1.60
C ARG A 29 11.44 15.06 -1.94
N LYS A 30 11.21 13.75 -1.91
CA LYS A 30 12.28 12.77 -2.13
C LYS A 30 12.62 12.68 -3.62
N PRO A 31 13.92 12.68 -3.99
CA PRO A 31 14.33 12.63 -5.40
C PRO A 31 14.10 11.25 -6.03
N TYR A 32 14.04 10.18 -5.23
CA TYR A 32 13.88 8.81 -5.72
C TYR A 32 12.52 8.23 -5.31
N PRO A 33 11.66 7.85 -6.27
CA PRO A 33 10.42 7.15 -5.96
C PRO A 33 10.69 5.77 -5.36
N LYS A 34 9.68 5.20 -4.69
CA LYS A 34 9.75 3.82 -4.19
C LYS A 34 8.92 2.90 -5.07
N SER A 35 9.50 1.77 -5.43
CA SER A 35 8.84 0.79 -6.28
C SER A 35 8.19 -0.33 -5.47
N ILE A 36 7.05 -0.81 -5.96
CA ILE A 36 6.47 -2.11 -5.60
C ILE A 36 6.29 -2.88 -6.90
N SER A 37 6.99 -4.00 -7.04
CA SER A 37 6.91 -4.82 -8.26
C SER A 37 5.56 -5.52 -8.40
N ALA A 38 5.18 -5.88 -9.63
CA ALA A 38 4.00 -6.73 -9.90
C ALA A 38 4.03 -8.03 -9.08
N THR A 39 5.20 -8.68 -8.97
CA THR A 39 5.37 -9.92 -8.21
C THR A 39 5.12 -9.70 -6.71
N GLN A 40 5.57 -8.57 -6.16
CA GLN A 40 5.29 -8.24 -4.76
C GLN A 40 3.81 -7.97 -4.52
N TYR A 41 3.15 -7.26 -5.44
CA TYR A 41 1.69 -7.11 -5.38
C TYR A 41 0.97 -8.45 -5.46
N ALA A 42 1.34 -9.34 -6.39
CA ALA A 42 0.74 -10.67 -6.50
C ALA A 42 0.88 -11.48 -5.21
N LYS A 43 2.07 -11.45 -4.58
CA LYS A 43 2.30 -12.11 -3.28
C LYS A 43 1.47 -11.49 -2.16
N LEU A 44 1.37 -10.16 -2.10
CA LEU A 44 0.55 -9.44 -1.12
C LEU A 44 -0.94 -9.81 -1.26
N LEU A 45 -1.46 -9.74 -2.48
CA LEU A 45 -2.86 -10.07 -2.80
C LEU A 45 -3.17 -11.51 -2.45
N ASN A 46 -2.30 -12.45 -2.81
CA ASN A 46 -2.48 -13.86 -2.47
C ASN A 46 -2.42 -14.10 -0.95
N HIS A 47 -1.55 -13.40 -0.24
CA HIS A 47 -1.39 -13.55 1.21
C HIS A 47 -2.63 -13.07 1.99
N PHE A 48 -3.24 -11.95 1.59
CA PHE A 48 -4.38 -11.36 2.28
C PHE A 48 -5.74 -11.63 1.62
N ARG A 49 -5.80 -12.45 0.57
CA ARG A 49 -7.01 -12.70 -0.22
C ARG A 49 -8.23 -12.99 0.66
N SER A 50 -9.32 -12.26 0.44
CA SER A 50 -10.58 -12.38 1.19
C SER A 50 -10.48 -12.12 2.70
N HIS A 51 -9.37 -11.55 3.19
CA HIS A 51 -9.21 -11.15 4.60
C HIS A 51 -9.41 -9.65 4.78
N THR A 52 -9.90 -9.29 5.97
CA THR A 52 -9.91 -7.91 6.47
C THR A 52 -8.82 -7.77 7.53
N VAL A 53 -7.83 -6.95 7.24
CA VAL A 53 -6.66 -6.73 8.11
C VAL A 53 -6.42 -5.26 8.37
N ASP A 54 -5.60 -4.94 9.36
CA ASP A 54 -5.14 -3.56 9.55
C ASP A 54 -4.19 -3.15 8.41
N ILE A 55 -4.32 -1.90 7.97
CA ILE A 55 -3.42 -1.33 6.95
C ILE A 55 -2.01 -1.14 7.51
N GLY A 56 -1.87 -0.87 8.81
CA GLY A 56 -0.57 -0.68 9.47
C GLY A 56 0.30 0.44 8.88
N THR A 57 -0.18 1.69 8.81
CA THR A 57 0.61 2.81 8.23
C THR A 57 1.85 3.24 9.06
N SER A 58 2.12 2.59 10.20
CA SER A 58 3.25 2.93 11.07
C SER A 58 4.58 2.64 10.38
N ARG A 59 5.56 3.52 10.57
CA ARG A 59 6.92 3.39 10.01
C ARG A 59 7.83 2.51 10.83
N THR A 60 7.56 2.39 12.12
CA THR A 60 8.47 1.76 13.10
C THR A 60 7.83 0.58 13.80
N ASP A 61 6.51 0.64 13.99
CA ASP A 61 5.76 -0.36 14.74
C ASP A 61 4.41 -0.62 14.07
N PRO A 62 4.39 -1.31 12.91
CA PRO A 62 3.15 -1.73 12.29
C PRO A 62 2.50 -2.85 13.13
N PRO A 63 1.15 -2.87 13.25
CA PRO A 63 0.47 -3.99 13.90
C PRO A 63 0.84 -5.33 13.27
N ARG A 64 0.90 -6.39 14.07
CA ARG A 64 1.13 -7.75 13.57
C ARG A 64 0.04 -8.16 12.59
N ASN A 65 0.42 -8.93 11.57
CA ASN A 65 -0.42 -9.39 10.47
C ASN A 65 -1.08 -8.24 9.68
N SER A 66 -0.49 -7.05 9.69
CA SER A 66 -0.96 -5.90 8.91
C SER A 66 -0.29 -5.82 7.54
N VAL A 67 -0.91 -5.09 6.62
CA VAL A 67 -0.30 -4.76 5.32
C VAL A 67 1.04 -4.04 5.50
N GLY A 68 1.13 -3.15 6.48
CA GLY A 68 2.36 -2.45 6.84
C GLY A 68 3.50 -3.36 7.25
N GLU A 69 3.23 -4.32 8.13
CA GLU A 69 4.23 -5.31 8.55
C GLU A 69 4.69 -6.14 7.35
N TRP A 70 3.74 -6.64 6.54
CA TRP A 70 4.06 -7.45 5.37
C TRP A 70 4.93 -6.69 4.37
N LEU A 71 4.61 -5.42 4.08
CA LEU A 71 5.39 -4.58 3.16
C LEU A 71 6.80 -4.30 3.70
N GLN A 72 6.95 -4.11 5.02
CA GLN A 72 8.26 -3.92 5.63
C GLN A 72 9.15 -5.16 5.52
N LEU A 73 8.57 -6.35 5.64
CA LEU A 73 9.28 -7.62 5.54
C LEU A 73 9.61 -8.02 4.09
N ASN A 74 8.71 -7.73 3.13
CA ASN A 74 8.79 -8.30 1.77
C ASN A 74 9.14 -7.29 0.66
N VAL A 75 9.09 -5.98 0.96
CA VAL A 75 9.32 -4.92 -0.04
C VAL A 75 10.43 -3.98 0.39
N THR A 76 10.20 -3.22 1.47
CA THR A 76 11.18 -2.27 2.00
C THR A 76 10.79 -1.86 3.40
N ARG A 77 11.77 -1.60 4.27
CA ARG A 77 11.55 -1.11 5.66
C ARG A 77 10.85 0.26 5.75
N THR A 78 10.51 0.90 4.62
CA THR A 78 9.76 2.15 4.60
C THR A 78 8.26 1.87 4.69
N ALA A 79 7.49 2.69 5.42
CA ALA A 79 6.02 2.57 5.41
C ALA A 79 5.43 2.91 4.03
N LEU A 80 5.22 1.90 3.21
CA LEU A 80 4.52 2.02 1.93
C LEU A 80 3.01 1.79 2.06
N ALA A 81 2.53 1.21 3.17
CA ALA A 81 1.11 0.90 3.36
C ALA A 81 0.18 2.12 3.24
N SER A 82 0.66 3.30 3.66
CA SER A 82 -0.08 4.55 3.53
C SER A 82 -0.32 4.99 2.08
N TYR A 83 0.40 4.40 1.12
CA TYR A 83 0.31 4.68 -0.32
C TYR A 83 -0.25 3.46 -1.08
N ALA A 84 0.20 2.26 -0.73
CA ALA A 84 -0.27 1.01 -1.34
C ALA A 84 -1.76 0.77 -1.09
N GLY A 85 -2.28 1.09 0.11
CA GLY A 85 -3.69 0.92 0.44
C GLY A 85 -4.63 1.67 -0.52
N PRO A 86 -4.47 2.99 -0.70
CA PRO A 86 -5.25 3.75 -1.67
C PRO A 86 -5.13 3.22 -3.12
N ILE A 87 -3.93 2.82 -3.57
CA ILE A 87 -3.73 2.24 -4.91
C ILE A 87 -4.56 0.96 -5.06
N LEU A 88 -4.48 0.04 -4.10
CA LEU A 88 -5.21 -1.24 -4.11
C LEU A 88 -6.72 -1.02 -4.17
N ILE A 89 -7.23 0.00 -3.46
CA ILE A 89 -8.65 0.36 -3.49
C ILE A 89 -9.03 0.95 -4.85
N THR A 90 -8.28 1.94 -5.33
CA THR A 90 -8.56 2.62 -6.60
C THR A 90 -8.52 1.66 -7.79
N GLU A 91 -7.64 0.65 -7.76
CA GLU A 91 -7.55 -0.35 -8.83
C GLU A 91 -8.47 -1.58 -8.63
N GLY A 92 -9.30 -1.60 -7.58
CA GLY A 92 -10.34 -2.62 -7.40
C GLY A 92 -9.86 -3.95 -6.84
N TYR A 93 -8.74 -3.98 -6.11
CA TYR A 93 -8.23 -5.17 -5.43
C TYR A 93 -8.61 -5.23 -3.94
N ALA A 94 -9.08 -4.11 -3.40
CA ALA A 94 -9.41 -4.00 -2.00
C ALA A 94 -10.47 -2.92 -1.76
N GLU A 95 -11.03 -2.91 -0.55
CA GLU A 95 -12.00 -1.94 -0.08
C GLU A 95 -11.61 -1.39 1.29
N LYS A 96 -12.01 -0.14 1.58
CA LYS A 96 -11.83 0.45 2.91
C LYS A 96 -12.89 -0.12 3.85
N ALA A 97 -12.48 -0.95 4.81
CA ALA A 97 -13.38 -1.65 5.74
C ALA A 97 -13.64 -0.87 7.04
N GLY A 98 -13.50 0.46 7.00
CA GLY A 98 -13.64 1.34 8.16
C GLY A 98 -12.37 1.46 9.01
N GLY A 99 -12.21 2.61 9.69
CA GLY A 99 -11.08 2.89 10.57
C GLY A 99 -9.72 2.70 9.89
N SER A 100 -8.89 1.83 10.46
CA SER A 100 -7.56 1.47 9.93
C SER A 100 -7.56 0.13 9.17
N LYS A 101 -8.72 -0.37 8.74
CA LYS A 101 -8.84 -1.69 8.11
C LYS A 101 -9.01 -1.61 6.61
N ILE A 102 -8.44 -2.61 5.94
CA ILE A 102 -8.53 -2.85 4.50
C ILE A 102 -9.02 -4.28 4.30
N ARG A 103 -10.00 -4.45 3.40
CA ARG A 103 -10.51 -5.77 2.98
C ARG A 103 -9.99 -6.07 1.59
N PHE A 104 -9.34 -7.21 1.41
CA PHE A 104 -8.93 -7.68 0.09
C PHE A 104 -10.04 -8.52 -0.55
N LEU A 105 -10.19 -8.39 -1.87
CA LEU A 105 -11.22 -9.07 -2.67
C LEU A 105 -10.74 -10.43 -3.17
#